data_AF-A0A7C4LB48-F1
#
_entry.id   AF-A0A7C4LB48-F1
#
_cell.length_a   1.000
_cell.length_b   1.000
_cell.length_c   1.000
_cell.angle_alpha   90.00
_cell.angle_beta   90.00
_cell.angle_gamma   90.00
#
_symmetry.space_group_name_H-M   'P 1'
#
loop_
_entity.id
_entity.type
_entity.pdbx_description
1 polymer ?
#
loop_
_entity_poly.entity_id
_entity_poly.type
_entity_poly.pdbx_seq_one_letter_code
_entity_poly.pdbx_strand_id
1 'polypeptide(L)'
;MPNRLSRFADGVMEAAWLLALIVAPLFFNIYSSRVFEPDKIALVRSLALAALAAWLVKLAAEGGPRYENVPAGWWRTRAGWRQLPLLAPVAALTVAYLVSTALSIAPNISLFGSYQRLQGTFSTFSYL
;
A
#
# COMPACT_ATOMS: atom_id res chain seq x y z
N MET A 1 7.88 -24.43 -7.34
CA MET A 1 6.87 -24.84 -6.33
C MET A 1 6.89 -23.84 -5.18
N PRO A 2 5.74 -23.35 -4.69
CA PRO A 2 5.70 -22.41 -3.57
C PRO A 2 6.21 -23.11 -2.29
N ASN A 3 7.12 -22.45 -1.57
CA ASN A 3 7.67 -22.97 -0.33
C ASN A 3 6.70 -22.67 0.83
N ARG A 4 6.88 -23.34 1.98
CA ARG A 4 5.96 -23.16 3.13
C ARG A 4 5.95 -21.71 3.64
N LEU A 5 7.09 -21.04 3.55
CA LEU A 5 7.26 -19.65 4.00
C LEU A 5 6.49 -18.66 3.10
N SER A 6 6.50 -18.84 1.78
CA SER A 6 5.77 -17.99 0.84
C SER A 6 4.26 -18.13 1.01
N ARG A 7 3.78 -19.36 1.25
CA ARG A 7 2.36 -19.59 1.58
C ARG A 7 1.94 -18.94 2.89
N PHE A 8 2.81 -18.95 3.91
CA PHE A 8 2.53 -18.27 5.17
C PHE A 8 2.49 -16.74 4.98
N ALA A 9 3.45 -16.18 4.25
CA ALA A 9 3.47 -14.76 3.91
C ALA A 9 2.21 -14.32 3.14
N ASP A 10 1.73 -15.13 2.19
CA ASP A 10 0.47 -14.89 1.49
C ASP A 10 -0.72 -14.82 2.47
N GLY A 11 -0.78 -15.73 3.45
CA GLY A 11 -1.80 -15.71 4.49
C GLY A 11 -1.73 -14.47 5.40
N VAL A 12 -0.52 -14.00 5.73
CA VAL A 12 -0.34 -12.76 6.50
C VAL A 12 -0.81 -11.54 5.70
N MET A 13 -0.47 -11.47 4.41
CA MET A 13 -0.93 -10.40 3.53
C MET A 13 -2.46 -10.40 3.42
N GLU A 14 -3.07 -11.56 3.18
CA GLU A 14 -4.53 -11.70 3.11
C GLU A 14 -5.21 -11.26 4.42
N ALA A 15 -4.71 -11.73 5.56
CA ALA A 15 -5.22 -11.34 6.87
C ALA A 15 -5.10 -9.82 7.11
N ALA A 16 -4.00 -9.19 6.70
CA ALA A 16 -3.80 -7.75 6.86
C ALA A 16 -4.85 -6.93 6.09
N TRP A 17 -5.14 -7.31 4.83
CA TRP A 17 -6.15 -6.63 4.01
C TRP A 17 -7.57 -6.84 4.54
N LEU A 18 -7.90 -8.07 4.94
CA LEU A 18 -9.21 -8.38 5.54
C LEU A 18 -9.41 -7.64 6.87
N LEU A 19 -8.38 -7.59 7.71
CA LEU A 19 -8.43 -6.85 8.96
C LEU A 19 -8.59 -5.36 8.71
N ALA A 20 -7.88 -4.79 7.73
CA ALA A 20 -8.06 -3.38 7.36
C ALA A 20 -9.50 -3.08 6.92
N LEU A 21 -10.08 -3.95 6.08
CA LEU A 21 -11.44 -3.80 5.57
C LEU A 21 -12.51 -3.91 6.67
N ILE A 22 -12.28 -4.73 7.70
CA ILE A 22 -13.23 -4.92 8.81
C ILE A 22 -13.02 -3.85 9.90
N VAL A 23 -11.79 -3.65 10.34
CA VAL A 23 -11.49 -2.85 11.53
C VAL A 23 -11.51 -1.35 11.23
N ALA A 24 -11.03 -0.89 10.06
CA ALA A 24 -11.03 0.54 9.73
C ALA A 24 -12.42 1.21 9.81
N PRO A 25 -13.51 0.63 9.26
CA PRO A 25 -14.83 1.24 9.39
C PRO A 25 -15.38 1.15 10.83
N LEU A 26 -15.09 0.08 11.56
CA LEU A 26 -15.62 -0.16 12.91
C LEU A 26 -14.87 0.59 14.01
N PHE A 27 -13.60 0.91 13.80
CA PHE A 27 -12.75 1.55 14.79
C PHE A 27 -13.20 2.99 15.05
N PHE A 28 -13.28 3.39 16.32
CA PHE A 28 -13.37 4.79 16.74
C PHE A 28 -12.79 4.89 18.15
N ASN A 29 -12.24 6.06 18.49
CA ASN A 29 -11.64 6.28 19.81
C ASN A 29 -12.23 7.55 20.45
N ILE A 30 -13.13 7.38 21.42
CA ILE A 30 -13.81 8.50 22.09
C ILE A 30 -12.82 9.41 22.84
N TYR A 31 -11.68 8.87 23.27
CA TYR A 31 -10.66 9.61 23.99
C TYR A 31 -9.73 10.42 23.07
N SER A 32 -9.85 10.27 21.75
CA SER A 32 -9.03 11.01 20.78
C SER A 32 -9.66 12.36 20.43
N SER A 33 -8.82 13.38 20.23
CA SER A 33 -9.25 14.73 19.85
C SER A 33 -9.98 14.77 18.50
N ARG A 34 -9.76 13.74 17.67
CA ARG A 34 -10.49 13.48 16.42
C ARG A 34 -10.93 12.03 16.46
N VAL A 35 -12.08 11.78 17.07
CA VAL A 35 -12.65 10.46 17.37
C VAL A 35 -12.61 9.46 16.19
N PHE A 36 -12.62 9.96 14.95
CA PHE A 36 -12.68 9.15 13.73
C PHE A 36 -11.45 9.22 12.80
N GLU A 37 -10.45 10.05 13.03
CA GLU A 37 -9.43 10.31 11.99
C GLU A 37 -8.05 9.67 12.27
N PRO A 38 -7.25 10.13 13.25
CA PRO A 38 -5.81 9.91 13.24
C PRO A 38 -5.44 8.46 13.58
N ASP A 39 -6.16 7.87 14.53
CA ASP A 39 -5.90 6.52 15.04
C ASP A 39 -6.23 5.45 13.98
N LYS A 40 -7.22 5.71 13.12
CA LYS A 40 -7.53 4.83 11.99
C LYS A 40 -6.40 4.79 10.97
N ILE A 41 -5.82 5.94 10.68
CA ILE A 41 -4.70 6.04 9.73
C ILE A 41 -3.50 5.28 10.28
N ALA A 42 -3.21 5.39 11.57
CA ALA A 42 -2.15 4.62 12.22
C ALA A 42 -2.38 3.10 12.08
N LEU A 43 -3.62 2.64 12.33
CA LEU A 43 -4.00 1.24 12.16
C LEU A 43 -3.76 0.75 10.73
N VAL A 44 -4.24 1.48 9.72
CA VAL A 44 -4.08 1.08 8.32
C VAL A 44 -2.60 1.09 7.90
N ARG A 45 -1.84 2.12 8.30
CA ARG A 45 -0.38 2.19 8.07
C ARG A 45 0.34 0.98 8.66
N SER A 46 0.02 0.59 9.89
CA SER A 46 0.63 -0.58 10.54
C SER A 46 0.33 -1.88 9.80
N LEU A 47 -0.92 -2.06 9.34
CA LEU A 47 -1.29 -3.25 8.56
C LEU A 47 -0.64 -3.27 7.17
N ALA A 48 -0.56 -2.13 6.51
CA ALA A 48 0.16 -1.99 5.24
C ALA A 48 1.64 -2.34 5.39
N LEU A 49 2.31 -1.88 6.47
CA LEU A 49 3.69 -2.24 6.77
C LEU A 49 3.86 -3.74 7.08
N ALA A 50 2.92 -4.36 7.80
CA ALA A 50 2.94 -5.80 8.05
C ALA A 50 2.78 -6.62 6.76
N ALA A 51 1.86 -6.20 5.88
CA ALA A 51 1.68 -6.80 4.56
C ALA A 51 2.93 -6.61 3.68
N LEU A 52 3.53 -5.42 3.69
CA LEU A 52 4.78 -5.15 2.98
C LEU A 52 5.93 -6.02 3.49
N ALA A 53 6.08 -6.16 4.80
CA ALA A 53 7.09 -7.03 5.39
C ALA A 53 6.88 -8.50 4.99
N ALA A 54 5.65 -9.00 5.04
CA ALA A 54 5.31 -10.34 4.57
C ALA A 54 5.63 -10.52 3.08
N TRP A 55 5.28 -9.52 2.26
CA TRP A 55 5.61 -9.52 0.84
C TRP A 55 7.12 -9.56 0.57
N LEU A 56 7.93 -8.80 1.32
CA LEU A 56 9.39 -8.83 1.21
C LEU A 56 9.97 -10.18 1.63
N VAL A 57 9.43 -10.80 2.68
CA VAL A 57 9.80 -12.16 3.10
C VAL A 57 9.48 -13.17 1.99
N LYS A 58 8.30 -13.07 1.38
CA LYS A 58 7.93 -13.89 0.22
C LYS A 58 8.89 -13.69 -0.94
N LEU A 59 9.20 -12.43 -1.27
CA LEU A 59 10.09 -12.08 -2.37
C LEU A 59 11.48 -12.69 -2.18
N ALA A 60 12.03 -12.59 -0.97
CA ALA A 60 13.30 -13.21 -0.60
C ALA A 60 13.24 -14.74 -0.66
N ALA A 61 12.14 -15.33 -0.18
CA ALA A 61 11.94 -16.78 -0.17
C ALA A 61 11.79 -17.37 -1.59
N GLU A 62 11.23 -16.62 -2.52
CA GLU A 62 10.98 -17.06 -3.90
C GLU A 62 12.13 -16.76 -4.87
N GLY A 63 13.15 -16.03 -4.43
CA GLY A 63 14.32 -15.68 -5.25
C GLY A 63 14.10 -14.49 -6.16
N GLY A 64 13.12 -13.62 -5.85
CA GLY A 64 12.79 -12.44 -6.63
C GLY A 64 11.39 -12.48 -7.25
N PRO A 65 11.01 -11.41 -7.97
CA PRO A 65 9.67 -11.26 -8.52
C PRO A 65 9.45 -12.26 -9.68
N ARG A 66 8.35 -13.00 -9.59
CA ARG A 66 7.93 -13.93 -10.65
C ARG A 66 6.98 -13.23 -11.62
N TYR A 67 7.41 -13.08 -12.87
CA TYR A 67 6.62 -12.47 -13.95
C TYR A 67 5.94 -13.51 -14.86
N GLU A 68 5.80 -14.75 -14.37
CA GLU A 68 5.38 -15.91 -15.17
C GLU A 68 4.00 -15.75 -15.81
N ASN A 69 3.13 -14.93 -15.22
CA ASN A 69 1.78 -14.65 -15.70
C ASN A 69 1.65 -13.32 -16.47
N VAL A 70 2.74 -12.61 -16.74
CA VAL A 70 2.70 -11.32 -17.43
C VAL A 70 3.00 -11.54 -18.92
N PRO A 71 2.05 -11.29 -19.84
CA PRO A 71 2.27 -11.48 -21.26
C PRO A 71 3.44 -10.64 -21.77
N ALA A 72 4.35 -11.25 -22.53
CA ALA A 72 5.45 -10.54 -23.15
C ALA A 72 4.90 -9.42 -24.07
N GLY A 73 5.32 -8.17 -23.83
CA GLY A 73 4.86 -7.02 -24.61
C GLY A 73 3.47 -6.50 -24.25
N TRP A 74 2.88 -6.87 -23.11
CA TRP A 74 1.58 -6.35 -22.65
C TRP A 74 1.50 -4.81 -22.72
N TRP A 75 2.55 -4.12 -22.30
CA TRP A 75 2.72 -2.67 -22.31
C TRP A 75 2.76 -2.04 -23.72
N ARG A 76 3.02 -2.82 -24.78
CA ARG A 76 3.08 -2.33 -26.17
C ARG A 76 1.72 -2.36 -26.86
N THR A 77 0.74 -3.08 -26.33
CA THR A 77 -0.56 -3.30 -26.99
C THR A 77 -1.69 -2.61 -26.25
N ARG A 78 -2.63 -1.99 -26.98
CA ARG A 78 -3.85 -1.41 -26.38
C ARG A 78 -4.66 -2.45 -25.58
N ALA A 79 -4.62 -3.71 -26.00
CA ALA A 79 -5.26 -4.81 -25.29
C ALA A 79 -4.60 -5.08 -23.92
N GLY A 80 -3.27 -5.03 -23.82
CA GLY A 80 -2.58 -5.20 -22.54
C GLY A 80 -2.87 -4.07 -21.53
N TRP A 81 -2.99 -2.83 -21.99
CA TRP A 81 -3.43 -1.71 -21.13
C TRP A 81 -4.87 -1.87 -20.62
N ARG A 82 -5.74 -2.57 -21.37
CA ARG A 82 -7.11 -2.88 -20.94
C ARG A 82 -7.18 -4.02 -19.91
N GLN A 83 -6.17 -4.89 -19.85
CA GLN A 83 -6.11 -5.98 -18.85
C GLN A 83 -5.75 -5.48 -17.45
N LEU A 84 -5.04 -4.35 -17.36
CA LEU A 84 -4.61 -3.72 -16.11
C LEU A 84 -5.04 -2.24 -16.08
N PRO A 85 -6.35 -1.93 -16.09
CA PRO A 85 -6.83 -0.56 -16.25
C PRO A 85 -6.44 0.35 -15.08
N LEU A 86 -6.20 -0.22 -13.89
CA LEU A 86 -5.81 0.52 -12.69
C LEU A 86 -4.31 0.82 -12.61
N LEU A 87 -3.47 0.17 -13.41
CA LEU A 87 -2.02 0.38 -13.33
C LEU A 87 -1.63 1.80 -13.73
N ALA A 88 -2.21 2.32 -14.83
CA ALA A 88 -1.94 3.68 -15.30
C ALA A 88 -2.33 4.76 -14.26
N PRO A 89 -3.57 4.80 -13.73
CA PRO A 89 -3.94 5.81 -12.73
C PRO A 89 -3.18 5.64 -11.42
N VAL A 90 -2.93 4.42 -10.94
CA VAL A 90 -2.14 4.19 -9.72
C VAL A 90 -0.71 4.66 -9.92
N ALA A 91 -0.06 4.30 -11.03
CA ALA A 91 1.29 4.76 -11.33
C ALA A 91 1.37 6.29 -11.47
N ALA A 92 0.40 6.90 -12.15
CA ALA A 92 0.32 8.36 -12.29
C ALA A 92 0.17 9.04 -10.93
N LEU A 93 -0.69 8.50 -10.05
CA LEU A 93 -0.89 9.02 -8.69
C LEU A 93 0.39 8.87 -7.85
N THR A 94 1.04 7.71 -7.90
CA THR A 94 2.29 7.45 -7.19
C THR A 94 3.37 8.44 -7.62
N VAL A 95 3.57 8.64 -8.92
CA VAL A 95 4.54 9.60 -9.45
C VAL A 95 4.19 11.03 -9.03
N ALA A 96 2.91 11.42 -9.14
CA ALA A 96 2.47 12.75 -8.74
C ALA A 96 2.76 13.03 -7.25
N TYR A 97 2.49 12.08 -6.36
CA TYR A 97 2.79 12.21 -4.93
C TYR A 97 4.29 12.25 -4.64
N LEU A 98 5.10 11.43 -5.32
CA LEU A 98 6.56 11.47 -5.18
C LEU A 98 7.15 12.81 -5.62
N VAL A 99 6.76 13.29 -6.81
CA VAL A 99 7.23 14.57 -7.35
C VAL A 99 6.77 15.73 -6.46
N SER A 100 5.48 15.74 -6.07
CA SER A 100 4.95 16.78 -5.19
C SER A 100 5.64 16.79 -3.82
N THR A 101 5.98 15.62 -3.27
CA THR A 101 6.71 15.52 -1.99
C THR A 101 8.15 16.00 -2.11
N ALA A 102 8.84 15.59 -3.17
CA ALA A 102 10.24 15.95 -3.41
C ALA A 102 10.42 17.45 -3.68
N LEU A 103 9.48 18.08 -4.39
CA LEU A 103 9.50 19.51 -4.71
C LEU A 103 8.77 20.38 -3.67
N SER A 104 8.31 19.79 -2.57
CA SER A 104 7.57 20.52 -1.53
C SER A 104 8.48 21.44 -0.73
N ILE A 105 7.93 22.59 -0.31
CA ILE A 105 8.57 23.52 0.63
C ILE A 105 8.76 22.86 2.02
N ALA A 106 7.85 21.96 2.39
CA ALA A 106 7.89 21.22 3.64
C ALA A 106 7.82 19.71 3.36
N PRO A 107 8.92 19.09 2.88
CA PRO A 107 8.93 17.70 2.43
C PRO A 107 8.61 16.72 3.55
N ASN A 108 9.05 17.00 4.79
CA ASN A 108 8.73 16.16 5.95
C ASN A 108 7.22 16.11 6.24
N ILE A 109 6.54 17.27 6.21
CA ILE A 109 5.08 17.33 6.40
C ILE A 109 4.37 16.67 5.23
N SER A 110 4.90 16.81 4.01
CA SER A 110 4.32 16.18 2.81
C SER A 110 4.45 14.66 2.84
N LEU A 111 5.56 14.13 3.37
CA LEU A 111 5.81 12.69 3.49
C LEU A 111 4.99 12.06 4.62
N PHE A 112 5.13 12.57 5.85
CA PHE A 112 4.55 11.96 7.06
C PHE A 112 3.13 12.45 7.38
N GLY A 113 2.76 13.63 6.87
CA GLY A 113 1.55 14.34 7.21
C GLY A 113 1.72 15.28 8.41
N SER A 114 0.74 16.16 8.60
CA SER A 114 0.71 17.07 9.75
C SER A 114 0.40 16.33 11.05
N TYR A 115 0.82 16.90 12.18
CA TYR A 115 0.52 16.35 13.51
C TYR A 115 -0.98 16.09 13.73
N GLN A 116 -1.84 16.98 13.21
CA GLN A 116 -3.28 16.88 13.43
C GLN A 116 -3.98 15.82 12.57
N ARG A 117 -3.46 15.54 11.37
CA ARG A 117 -4.17 14.70 10.39
C ARG A 117 -3.42 13.43 10.02
N LEU A 118 -2.09 13.40 10.17
CA LEU A 118 -1.25 12.28 9.73
C LEU A 118 -1.52 11.89 8.27
N GLN A 119 -1.90 12.85 7.41
CA GLN A 119 -2.15 12.60 5.99
C GLN A 119 -0.99 13.16 5.17
N GLY A 120 -0.25 12.27 4.53
CA GLY A 120 0.88 12.58 3.65
C GLY A 120 1.11 11.40 2.70
N THR A 121 2.17 11.46 1.90
CA THR A 121 2.50 10.45 0.90
C THR A 121 2.59 9.04 1.47
N PHE A 122 3.12 8.89 2.68
CA PHE A 122 3.14 7.61 3.37
C PHE A 122 1.73 7.04 3.62
N SER A 123 0.75 7.87 4.00
CA SER A 123 -0.65 7.41 4.15
C SER A 123 -1.25 7.02 2.83
N THR A 124 -1.08 7.85 1.80
CA THR A 124 -1.61 7.56 0.47
C THR A 124 -1.10 6.23 -0.04
N PHE A 125 0.19 5.94 0.12
CA PHE A 125 0.77 4.66 -0.29
C PHE A 125 0.36 3.49 0.59
N SER A 126 -0.09 3.73 1.82
CA SER A 126 -0.67 2.66 2.64
C SER A 126 -2.06 2.23 2.14
N TYR A 127 -2.71 3.02 1.29
CA TYR A 127 -3.99 2.70 0.67
C TYR A 127 -3.87 2.11 -0.74
N LEU A 128 -2.70 2.24 -1.38
CA LEU A 128 -2.41 1.75 -2.73
C LEU A 128 -1.79 0.35 -2.68
#